data_AF-A0A961VXQ3-F1
#
_entry.id   AF-A0A961VXQ3-F1
#
_cell.length_a   1.000
_cell.length_b   1.000
_cell.length_c   1.000
_cell.angle_alpha   90.00
_cell.angle_beta   90.00
_cell.angle_gamma   90.00
#
_symmetry.space_group_name_H-M   'P 1'
#
loop_
_entity.id
_entity.type
_entity.pdbx_description
1 polymer ?
#
loop_
_entity_poly.entity_id
_entity_poly.type
_entity_poly.pdbx_seq_one_letter_code
_entity_poly.pdbx_strand_id
1 'polypeptide(L)'
;MSLRAATSFLAIAIALAFVPPAAAETASPEGAKVYFISPKDGDEISGPLTVKFGLSGMGVAPAGIEKPKTGHHHLLIDVDKVDMDNPLPADEHHKHFGGGQTETTITLPAGKHTLQLILGDHNHVPHKPPVMSDKITVTVK
;
A
#
# COMPACT_ATOMS: atom_id res chain seq x y z
N MET A 1 6.42 50.77 59.34
CA MET A 1 7.52 50.75 58.34
C MET A 1 7.18 49.65 57.33
N SER A 2 7.28 50.00 56.05
CA SER A 2 6.59 49.41 54.88
C SER A 2 6.61 47.88 54.71
N LEU A 3 5.45 47.32 54.35
CA LEU A 3 5.23 45.93 53.94
C LEU A 3 5.61 45.76 52.44
N ARG A 4 6.53 44.85 52.12
CA ARG A 4 6.91 44.55 50.72
C ARG A 4 5.97 43.47 50.16
N ALA A 5 5.16 43.83 49.17
CA ALA A 5 4.39 42.88 48.37
C ALA A 5 5.29 42.25 47.30
N ALA A 6 5.34 40.92 47.25
CA ALA A 6 6.01 40.17 46.20
C ALA A 6 4.97 39.76 45.14
N THR A 7 5.12 40.28 43.93
CA THR A 7 4.24 39.95 42.79
C THR A 7 4.85 38.78 42.03
N SER A 8 4.28 37.59 42.18
CA SER A 8 4.64 36.41 41.38
C SER A 8 3.89 36.46 40.04
N PHE A 9 4.62 36.60 38.94
CA PHE A 9 4.07 36.39 37.59
C PHE A 9 4.08 34.90 37.26
N LEU A 10 2.88 34.31 37.11
CA LEU A 10 2.71 32.96 36.61
C LEU A 10 2.76 32.99 35.08
N ALA A 11 3.86 32.54 34.48
CA ALA A 11 3.97 32.38 33.04
C ALA A 11 3.24 31.10 32.61
N ILE A 12 2.11 31.25 31.91
CA ILE A 12 1.41 30.13 31.27
C ILE A 12 2.08 29.87 29.92
N ALA A 13 2.83 28.77 29.82
CA ALA A 13 3.34 28.27 28.55
C ALA A 13 2.22 27.53 27.81
N ILE A 14 1.70 28.12 26.73
CA ILE A 14 0.78 27.44 25.81
C ILE A 14 1.61 26.55 24.89
N ALA A 15 1.58 25.24 25.13
CA ALA A 15 2.12 24.27 24.18
C ALA A 15 1.15 24.12 23.01
N LEU A 16 1.51 24.64 21.84
CA LEU A 16 0.81 24.37 20.59
C LEU A 16 1.16 22.94 20.15
N ALA A 17 0.19 22.03 20.18
CA ALA A 17 0.35 20.70 19.62
C ALA A 17 0.41 20.80 18.09
N PHE A 18 1.53 20.36 17.51
CA PHE A 18 1.68 20.23 16.06
C PHE A 18 0.95 18.96 15.60
N VAL A 19 -0.18 19.11 14.91
CA VAL A 19 -0.86 18.00 14.23
C VAL A 19 -0.30 17.94 12.82
N PRO A 20 0.44 16.88 12.43
CA PRO A 20 0.91 16.75 11.06
C PRO A 20 -0.30 16.64 10.12
N PRO A 21 -0.26 17.30 8.94
CA PRO A 21 -1.33 17.16 7.95
C PRO A 21 -1.43 15.69 7.51
N ALA A 22 -2.66 15.16 7.46
CA ALA A 22 -2.92 13.86 6.84
C ALA A 22 -2.43 13.89 5.39
N ALA A 23 -1.80 12.81 4.93
CA ALA A 23 -1.43 12.68 3.52
C ALA A 23 -2.69 12.85 2.66
N ALA A 24 -2.62 13.70 1.64
CA ALA A 24 -3.74 13.91 0.73
C ALA A 24 -4.05 12.61 -0.01
N GLU A 25 -5.33 12.22 -0.04
CA GLU A 25 -5.78 11.00 -0.69
C GLU A 25 -5.55 11.06 -2.21
N THR A 26 -5.02 10.00 -2.81
CA THR A 26 -4.80 9.94 -4.26
C THR A 26 -5.97 9.26 -4.97
N ALA A 27 -6.74 10.01 -5.76
CA ALA A 27 -7.92 9.48 -6.44
C ALA A 27 -7.60 8.45 -7.54
N SER A 28 -8.44 7.40 -7.68
CA SER A 28 -8.43 6.50 -8.85
C SER A 28 -9.62 6.79 -9.79
N PRO A 29 -9.47 6.61 -11.11
CA PRO A 29 -10.58 6.73 -12.05
C PRO A 29 -11.63 5.62 -11.86
N GLU A 30 -12.90 5.94 -12.14
CA GLU A 30 -13.96 4.93 -12.18
C GLU A 30 -13.62 3.80 -13.17
N GLY A 31 -13.85 2.55 -12.75
CA GLY A 31 -13.59 1.38 -13.58
C GLY A 31 -12.12 0.97 -13.68
N ALA A 32 -11.20 1.63 -12.97
CA ALA A 32 -9.83 1.17 -12.84
C ALA A 32 -9.75 -0.22 -12.20
N LYS A 33 -8.93 -1.12 -12.74
CA LYS A 33 -8.79 -2.50 -12.27
C LYS A 33 -7.35 -2.97 -12.35
N VAL A 34 -6.88 -3.60 -11.29
CA VAL A 34 -5.67 -4.43 -11.26
C VAL A 34 -6.09 -5.89 -11.18
N TYR A 35 -5.41 -6.78 -11.90
CA TYR A 35 -5.82 -8.18 -12.00
C TYR A 35 -4.65 -9.12 -12.28
N PHE A 36 -4.84 -10.40 -11.92
CA PHE A 36 -3.88 -11.45 -12.25
C PHE A 36 -4.06 -11.93 -13.69
N ILE A 37 -3.00 -11.81 -14.49
CA ILE A 37 -2.88 -12.55 -15.75
C ILE A 37 -2.56 -14.01 -15.43
N SER A 38 -1.61 -14.24 -14.53
CA SER A 38 -1.29 -15.54 -13.92
C SER A 38 -0.74 -15.33 -12.50
N PRO A 39 -0.88 -16.28 -11.57
CA PRO A 39 -1.67 -17.50 -11.67
C PRO A 39 -3.19 -17.22 -11.64
N LYS A 40 -3.99 -18.25 -11.84
CA LYS A 40 -5.45 -18.22 -11.63
C LYS A 40 -5.79 -18.80 -10.26
N ASP A 41 -6.97 -18.44 -9.77
CA ASP A 41 -7.51 -19.02 -8.54
C ASP A 41 -7.63 -20.54 -8.66
N GLY A 42 -7.13 -21.26 -7.67
CA GLY A 42 -7.07 -22.72 -7.63
C GLY A 42 -5.85 -23.36 -8.29
N ASP A 43 -4.93 -22.59 -8.88
CA ASP A 43 -3.76 -23.17 -9.53
C ASP A 43 -2.85 -23.95 -8.57
N GLU A 44 -2.32 -25.09 -9.04
CA GLU A 44 -1.33 -25.91 -8.35
C GLU A 44 0.07 -25.68 -8.94
N ILE A 45 1.06 -25.38 -8.10
CA ILE A 45 2.40 -24.93 -8.49
C ILE A 45 3.46 -25.91 -7.97
N SER A 46 4.40 -26.34 -8.82
CA SER A 46 5.47 -27.29 -8.45
C SER A 46 6.89 -26.69 -8.48
N GLY A 47 7.00 -25.37 -8.53
CA GLY A 47 8.27 -24.65 -8.60
C GLY A 47 8.09 -23.18 -8.25
N PRO A 48 9.06 -22.31 -8.57
CA PRO A 48 8.88 -20.87 -8.40
C PRO A 48 7.62 -20.40 -9.12
N LEU A 49 6.79 -19.64 -8.41
CA LEU A 49 5.56 -19.10 -8.95
C LEU A 49 5.86 -17.82 -9.73
N THR A 50 5.62 -17.85 -11.04
CA THR A 50 5.62 -16.64 -11.87
C THR A 50 4.26 -15.95 -11.78
N VAL A 51 4.25 -14.74 -11.25
CA VAL A 51 3.05 -13.91 -11.11
C VAL A 51 3.10 -12.78 -12.14
N LYS A 52 2.05 -12.64 -12.93
CA LYS A 52 1.91 -11.63 -13.98
C LYS A 52 0.69 -10.76 -13.69
N PHE A 53 0.90 -9.46 -13.72
CA PHE A 53 -0.08 -8.44 -13.35
C PHE A 53 -0.61 -7.74 -14.60
N GLY A 54 -1.87 -7.36 -14.56
CA GLY A 54 -2.48 -6.45 -15.51
C GLY A 54 -3.10 -5.25 -14.81
N LEU A 55 -3.18 -4.13 -15.52
CA LEU A 55 -3.80 -2.89 -15.09
C LEU A 55 -4.65 -2.32 -16.24
N SER A 56 -5.83 -1.81 -15.93
CA SER A 56 -6.71 -1.11 -16.88
C SER A 56 -7.31 0.14 -16.23
N GLY A 57 -7.55 1.18 -17.04
CA GLY A 57 -8.09 2.46 -16.57
C GLY A 57 -7.08 3.39 -15.89
N MET A 58 -5.84 2.96 -15.69
CA MET A 58 -4.73 3.73 -15.09
C MET A 58 -3.39 3.39 -15.75
N GLY A 59 -2.38 4.24 -15.53
CA GLY A 59 -1.00 3.99 -15.94
C GLY A 59 -0.12 3.47 -14.81
N VAL A 60 1.05 2.94 -15.17
CA VAL A 60 2.09 2.54 -14.21
C VAL A 60 3.18 3.60 -14.19
N ALA A 61 3.57 4.08 -13.01
CA ALA A 61 4.66 5.03 -12.80
C ALA A 61 5.57 4.55 -11.66
N PRO A 62 6.88 4.89 -11.68
CA PRO A 62 7.76 4.53 -10.58
C PRO A 62 7.29 5.15 -9.25
N ALA A 63 7.55 4.44 -8.14
CA ALA A 63 7.37 4.98 -6.80
C ALA A 63 8.19 6.27 -6.62
N GLY A 64 7.68 7.22 -5.82
CA GLY A 64 8.25 8.55 -5.61
C GLY A 64 8.00 9.54 -6.75
N ILE A 65 7.44 9.12 -7.88
CA ILE A 65 7.12 10.00 -9.01
C ILE A 65 5.62 10.27 -9.04
N GLU A 66 5.21 11.44 -8.58
CA GLU A 66 3.81 11.87 -8.64
C GLU A 66 3.40 12.15 -10.09
N LYS A 67 2.44 11.37 -10.57
CA LYS A 67 1.88 11.46 -11.93
C LYS A 67 0.35 11.24 -11.84
N PRO A 68 -0.48 12.06 -12.50
CA PRO A 68 -1.93 11.88 -12.47
C PRO A 68 -2.35 10.52 -13.05
N LYS A 69 -3.32 9.87 -12.40
CA LYS A 69 -3.92 8.58 -12.85
C LYS A 69 -2.91 7.44 -13.01
N THR A 70 -1.88 7.44 -12.17
CA THR A 70 -0.89 6.36 -12.14
C THR A 70 -0.60 5.89 -10.72
N GLY A 71 -0.07 4.69 -10.63
CA GLY A 71 0.51 4.13 -9.42
C GLY A 71 1.48 3.02 -9.77
N HIS A 72 1.75 2.13 -8.83
CA HIS A 72 2.56 0.94 -9.06
C HIS A 72 2.01 -0.27 -8.31
N HIS A 73 2.36 -1.46 -8.81
CA HIS A 73 1.81 -2.71 -8.31
C HIS A 73 2.41 -3.06 -6.94
N HIS A 74 1.59 -3.70 -6.13
CA HIS A 74 2.00 -4.47 -4.97
C HIS A 74 1.35 -5.84 -5.02
N LEU A 75 2.05 -6.86 -4.52
CA LEU A 75 1.53 -8.21 -4.33
C LEU A 75 1.48 -8.48 -2.82
N LEU A 76 0.27 -8.76 -2.34
CA LEU A 76 -0.05 -9.18 -1.00
C LEU A 76 -0.06 -10.70 -0.95
N ILE A 77 0.69 -11.30 -0.02
CA ILE A 77 0.84 -12.73 0.17
C ILE A 77 0.37 -13.08 1.57
N ASP A 78 -0.71 -13.85 1.69
CA ASP A 78 -1.28 -14.27 2.98
C ASP A 78 -1.67 -13.09 3.89
N VAL A 79 -2.17 -12.01 3.29
CA VAL A 79 -2.64 -10.81 3.99
C VAL A 79 -4.18 -10.82 4.08
N ASP A 80 -4.71 -10.77 5.29
CA ASP A 80 -6.15 -10.73 5.53
C ASP A 80 -6.76 -9.34 5.44
N LYS A 81 -6.07 -8.34 6.01
CA LYS A 81 -6.52 -6.95 6.09
C LYS A 81 -5.42 -6.01 5.61
N VAL A 82 -5.82 -5.00 4.86
CA VAL A 82 -4.93 -3.98 4.31
C VAL A 82 -5.29 -2.64 4.95
N ASP A 83 -4.27 -1.90 5.39
CA ASP A 83 -4.43 -0.50 5.79
C ASP A 83 -4.56 0.36 4.52
N MET A 84 -5.67 1.07 4.40
CA MET A 84 -6.00 1.86 3.20
C MET A 84 -5.54 3.31 3.28
N ASP A 85 -5.03 3.74 4.44
CA ASP A 85 -4.73 5.14 4.72
C ASP A 85 -3.23 5.38 4.92
N ASN A 86 -2.44 4.32 5.12
CA ASN A 86 -0.99 4.41 5.29
C ASN A 86 -0.23 3.72 4.14
N PRO A 87 1.07 4.03 3.95
CA PRO A 87 1.91 3.30 3.03
C PRO A 87 1.90 1.80 3.33
N LEU A 88 1.80 0.98 2.30
CA LEU A 88 1.92 -0.46 2.43
C LEU A 88 3.28 -0.82 3.07
N PRO A 89 3.30 -1.72 4.06
CA PRO A 89 4.54 -2.09 4.73
C PRO A 89 5.47 -2.83 3.76
N ALA A 90 6.78 -2.63 3.90
CA ALA A 90 7.78 -3.35 3.12
C ALA A 90 8.25 -4.57 3.91
N ASP A 91 7.57 -5.70 3.75
CA ASP A 91 7.86 -6.95 4.46
C ASP A 91 7.76 -8.20 3.55
N GLU A 92 7.82 -9.40 4.13
CA GLU A 92 7.76 -10.64 3.37
C GLU A 92 6.39 -10.92 2.73
N HIS A 93 5.32 -10.36 3.30
CA HIS A 93 3.94 -10.50 2.86
C HIS A 93 3.51 -9.42 1.86
N HIS A 94 4.34 -8.39 1.65
CA HIS A 94 4.05 -7.26 0.78
C HIS A 94 5.23 -7.04 -0.18
N LYS A 95 5.09 -7.48 -1.43
CA LYS A 95 6.11 -7.25 -2.47
C LYS A 95 5.79 -5.97 -3.23
N HIS A 96 6.78 -5.08 -3.32
CA HIS A 96 6.67 -3.78 -3.98
C HIS A 96 7.24 -3.84 -5.41
N PHE A 97 6.52 -3.25 -6.35
CA PHE A 97 6.93 -3.14 -7.75
C PHE A 97 7.02 -1.68 -8.19
N GLY A 98 7.68 -0.86 -7.35
CA GLY A 98 7.88 0.58 -7.55
C GLY A 98 8.78 0.95 -8.74
N GLY A 99 9.34 -0.01 -9.46
CA GLY A 99 10.05 0.23 -10.73
C GLY A 99 9.12 0.16 -11.95
N GLY A 100 7.83 -0.11 -11.74
CA GLY A 100 6.85 -0.32 -12.80
C GLY A 100 6.83 -1.75 -13.35
N GLN A 101 7.28 -2.72 -12.57
CA GLN A 101 7.26 -4.13 -12.96
C GLN A 101 5.81 -4.60 -13.13
N THR A 102 5.61 -5.47 -14.12
CA THR A 102 4.33 -6.11 -14.44
C THR A 102 4.35 -7.62 -14.22
N GLU A 103 5.50 -8.17 -13.79
CA GLU A 103 5.65 -9.56 -13.44
C GLU A 103 6.76 -9.76 -12.40
N THR A 104 6.71 -10.90 -11.71
CA THR A 104 7.75 -11.34 -10.79
C THR A 104 7.77 -12.86 -10.70
N THR A 105 8.86 -13.41 -10.18
CA THR A 105 8.95 -14.81 -9.79
C THR A 105 9.21 -14.87 -8.29
N ILE A 106 8.33 -15.54 -7.55
CA ILE A 106 8.45 -15.72 -6.10
C ILE A 106 8.55 -17.21 -5.75
N THR A 107 9.19 -17.49 -4.63
CA THR A 107 9.17 -18.82 -4.01
C THR A 107 8.32 -18.73 -2.75
N LEU A 108 7.36 -19.64 -2.62
CA LEU A 108 6.51 -19.78 -1.44
C LEU A 108 6.75 -21.16 -0.81
N PRO A 109 6.56 -21.31 0.51
CA PRO A 109 6.53 -22.62 1.15
C PRO A 109 5.50 -23.57 0.50
N ALA A 110 5.66 -24.87 0.70
CA ALA A 110 4.63 -25.83 0.29
C ALA A 110 3.35 -25.61 1.13
N GLY A 111 2.19 -25.63 0.48
CA GLY A 111 0.90 -25.38 1.12
C GLY A 111 0.00 -24.42 0.34
N LYS A 112 -1.10 -24.04 0.99
CA LYS A 112 -2.11 -23.14 0.45
C LYS A 112 -1.73 -21.69 0.78
N HIS A 113 -1.71 -20.83 -0.23
CA HIS A 113 -1.42 -19.40 -0.09
C HIS A 113 -2.52 -18.56 -0.74
N THR A 114 -2.77 -17.38 -0.16
CA THR A 114 -3.63 -16.37 -0.77
C THR A 114 -2.80 -15.26 -1.36
N LEU A 115 -3.22 -14.78 -2.54
CA LEU A 115 -2.56 -13.70 -3.26
C LEU A 115 -3.58 -12.63 -3.63
N GLN A 116 -3.17 -11.36 -3.50
CA GLN A 116 -3.99 -10.24 -3.94
C GLN A 116 -3.10 -9.12 -4.48
N LEU A 117 -3.55 -8.44 -5.53
CA LEU A 117 -2.89 -7.25 -6.05
C LEU A 117 -3.58 -6.00 -5.53
N ILE A 118 -2.78 -4.96 -5.28
CA ILE A 118 -3.25 -3.62 -4.97
C ILE A 118 -2.35 -2.59 -5.67
N LEU A 119 -2.95 -1.53 -6.20
CA LEU A 119 -2.22 -0.40 -6.75
C LEU A 119 -2.00 0.65 -5.65
N GLY A 120 -0.75 0.98 -5.38
CA GLY A 120 -0.37 2.09 -4.51
C GLY A 120 0.01 3.31 -5.34
N ASP A 121 -0.19 4.49 -4.76
CA ASP A 121 0.25 5.76 -5.35
C ASP A 121 1.78 5.94 -5.27
N HIS A 122 2.28 7.14 -5.56
CA HIS A 122 3.71 7.43 -5.51
C HIS A 122 4.34 7.24 -4.11
N ASN A 123 3.55 7.26 -3.03
CA ASN A 123 4.00 7.04 -1.66
C ASN A 123 3.65 5.65 -1.12
N HIS A 124 3.22 4.72 -1.99
CA HIS A 124 2.76 3.37 -1.63
C HIS A 124 1.44 3.35 -0.84
N VAL A 125 0.71 4.46 -0.80
CA VAL A 125 -0.61 4.51 -0.16
C VAL A 125 -1.66 4.02 -1.16
N PRO A 126 -2.61 3.15 -0.76
CA PRO A 126 -3.71 2.77 -1.63
C PRO A 126 -4.49 3.97 -2.19
N HIS A 127 -4.86 3.90 -3.46
CA HIS A 127 -5.73 4.92 -4.06
C HIS A 127 -7.13 4.93 -3.45
N LYS A 128 -7.90 6.02 -3.69
CA LYS A 128 -9.32 6.12 -3.31
C LYS A 128 -10.23 6.37 -4.51
N PRO A 129 -11.21 5.49 -4.80
CA PRO A 129 -11.40 4.17 -4.20
C PRO A 129 -10.18 3.23 -4.43
N PRO A 130 -9.98 2.20 -3.60
CA PRO A 130 -8.89 1.24 -3.78
C PRO A 130 -8.99 0.52 -5.12
N VAL A 131 -7.85 0.37 -5.79
CA VAL A 131 -7.71 -0.44 -7.00
C VAL A 131 -7.06 -1.76 -6.62
N MET A 132 -7.90 -2.77 -6.38
CA MET A 132 -7.51 -4.09 -5.92
C MET A 132 -8.02 -5.19 -6.85
N SER A 133 -7.31 -6.30 -6.92
CA SER A 133 -7.81 -7.50 -7.58
C SER A 133 -8.73 -8.29 -6.63
N ASP A 134 -9.45 -9.25 -7.20
CA ASP A 134 -9.96 -10.38 -6.42
C ASP A 134 -8.79 -11.08 -5.70
N LYS A 135 -9.07 -11.61 -4.52
CA LYS A 135 -8.14 -12.47 -3.78
C LYS A 135 -8.21 -13.86 -4.37
N ILE A 136 -7.07 -14.41 -4.76
CA ILE A 136 -6.95 -15.76 -5.31
C ILE A 136 -6.24 -16.67 -4.30
N THR A 137 -6.46 -17.95 -4.43
CA THR A 137 -5.79 -19.02 -3.71
C THR A 137 -4.94 -19.84 -4.67
N VAL A 138 -3.72 -20.17 -4.28
CA VAL A 138 -2.85 -21.11 -4.99
C VAL A 138 -2.35 -22.19 -4.04
N THR A 139 -1.99 -23.36 -4.57
CA THR A 139 -1.41 -24.45 -3.79
C THR A 139 -0.03 -24.79 -4.32
N VAL A 140 1.00 -24.65 -3.48
CA VAL A 140 2.37 -25.04 -3.79
C VAL A 140 2.60 -26.47 -3.29
N LYS A 141 3.10 -27.34 -4.17
CA LYS A 141 3.37 -28.75 -3.91
C LYS A 141 4.79 -28.98 -3.38
#